data_AF-A0A3M2J3Z8-F1
#
_entry.id   AF-A0A3M2J3Z8-F1
#
_cell.length_a   1.000
_cell.length_b   1.000
_cell.length_c   1.000
_cell.angle_alpha   90.00
_cell.angle_beta   90.00
_cell.angle_gamma   90.00
#
_symmetry.space_group_name_H-M   'P 1'
#
loop_
_entity.id
_entity.type
_entity.pdbx_description
1 polymer ?
#
loop_
_entity_poly.entity_id
_entity_poly.type
_entity_poly.pdbx_seq_one_letter_code
_entity_poly.pdbx_strand_id
1 'polypeptide(L)'
;MKAEKTAELLLEHHKDTYQHILYHWRLRNRLFVLVLILLALMSLDTYSPEFLPGLANAYIHRTLGNQVQVDFSVIGSLAWFLLVSLVIQYYQRSIHVTRHYFYLAEIERMLCEQMGGPFITREGLSYYSQRGTPEVTEETVDRRPLFMRMVAPLYTYFFPFMLILLVVVKLIRESLNFDKATDWFNLIMGVVIILYTLLYVHWVIWGQKAEQK
;
A
#
# COMPACT_ATOMS: atom_id res chain seq x y z
N MET A 1 -17.36 39.14 4.37
CA MET A 1 -18.46 38.22 4.76
C MET A 1 -18.61 36.98 3.88
N LYS A 2 -18.89 37.05 2.56
CA LYS A 2 -19.02 35.82 1.72
C LYS A 2 -17.69 35.07 1.50
N ALA A 3 -16.61 35.80 1.27
CA ALA A 3 -15.26 35.23 1.09
C ALA A 3 -14.75 34.58 2.38
N GLU A 4 -14.89 35.25 3.53
CA GLU A 4 -14.51 34.71 4.85
C GLU A 4 -15.24 33.41 5.16
N LYS A 5 -16.56 33.35 4.94
CA LYS A 5 -17.35 32.13 5.14
C LYS A 5 -16.94 31.01 4.18
N THR A 6 -16.56 31.35 2.96
CA THR A 6 -16.07 30.36 1.98
C THR A 6 -14.70 29.82 2.39
N ALA A 7 -13.80 30.68 2.86
CA ALA A 7 -12.50 30.29 3.38
C ALA A 7 -12.63 29.42 4.64
N GLU A 8 -13.58 29.72 5.52
CA GLU A 8 -13.90 28.92 6.70
C GLU A 8 -14.36 27.51 6.32
N LEU A 9 -15.31 27.38 5.39
CA LEU A 9 -15.78 26.08 4.88
C LEU A 9 -14.66 25.28 4.19
N LEU A 10 -13.81 25.95 3.39
CA LEU A 10 -12.66 25.31 2.76
C LEU A 10 -11.63 24.83 3.79
N LEU A 11 -11.44 25.58 4.88
CA LEU A 11 -10.53 25.20 5.95
C LEU A 11 -11.06 24.01 6.75
N GLU A 12 -12.35 23.96 7.03
CA GLU A 12 -13.00 22.80 7.65
C GLU A 12 -12.87 21.56 6.76
N HIS A 13 -13.19 21.70 5.48
CA HIS A 13 -13.07 20.62 4.50
C HIS A 13 -11.61 20.16 4.30
N HIS A 14 -10.63 21.06 4.34
CA HIS A 14 -9.21 20.74 4.32
C HIS A 14 -8.83 19.85 5.51
N LYS A 15 -9.23 20.23 6.72
CA LYS A 15 -8.97 19.46 7.95
C LYS A 15 -9.58 18.06 7.89
N ASP A 16 -10.83 17.96 7.45
CA ASP A 16 -11.54 16.68 7.33
C ASP A 16 -10.88 15.78 6.28
N THR A 17 -10.54 16.36 5.13
CA THR A 17 -9.83 15.66 4.05
C THR A 17 -8.46 15.16 4.53
N TYR A 18 -7.72 15.97 5.27
CA TYR A 18 -6.44 15.59 5.86
C TYR A 18 -6.57 14.44 6.86
N GLN A 19 -7.57 14.47 7.74
CA GLN A 19 -7.83 13.37 8.67
C GLN A 19 -8.17 12.07 7.92
N HIS A 20 -8.95 12.17 6.84
CA HIS A 20 -9.26 11.02 5.99
C HIS A 20 -8.00 10.44 5.33
N ILE A 21 -7.10 11.29 4.80
CA ILE A 21 -5.79 10.87 4.26
C ILE A 21 -4.98 10.14 5.33
N LEU A 22 -4.88 10.72 6.53
CA LEU A 22 -4.09 10.16 7.63
C LEU A 22 -4.60 8.77 8.05
N TYR A 23 -5.92 8.58 8.06
CA TYR A 23 -6.54 7.28 8.31
C TYR A 23 -6.08 6.24 7.28
N HIS A 24 -6.27 6.50 5.98
CA HIS A 24 -5.90 5.54 4.93
C HIS A 24 -4.39 5.32 4.85
N TRP A 25 -3.58 6.33 5.17
CA TRP A 25 -2.12 6.23 5.24
C TRP A 25 -1.68 5.24 6.33
N ARG A 26 -2.26 5.33 7.54
CA ARG A 26 -1.97 4.39 8.64
C ARG A 26 -2.39 2.97 8.29
N LEU A 27 -3.58 2.80 7.69
CA LEU A 27 -4.05 1.48 7.25
C LEU A 27 -3.15 0.88 6.17
N ARG A 28 -2.75 1.66 5.16
CA ARG A 28 -1.81 1.24 4.13
C ARG A 28 -0.50 0.73 4.74
N ASN A 29 0.07 1.45 5.71
CA ASN A 29 1.32 1.05 6.36
C ASN A 29 1.16 -0.25 7.18
N ARG A 30 0.02 -0.42 7.88
CA ARG A 30 -0.29 -1.68 8.57
C ARG A 30 -0.41 -2.85 7.59
N LEU A 31 -1.16 -2.65 6.50
CA LEU A 31 -1.32 -3.66 5.44
C LEU A 31 0.02 -4.04 4.82
N PHE A 32 0.90 -3.06 4.55
CA PHE A 32 2.25 -3.32 4.06
C PHE A 32 3.04 -4.25 4.98
N VAL A 33 3.06 -3.96 6.29
CA VAL A 33 3.74 -4.81 7.28
C VAL A 33 3.13 -6.21 7.33
N LEU A 34 1.80 -6.31 7.29
CA LEU A 34 1.12 -7.61 7.27
C LEU A 34 1.47 -8.42 6.01
N VAL A 35 1.53 -7.79 4.84
CA VAL A 35 1.96 -8.44 3.60
C VAL A 35 3.40 -8.91 3.71
N LEU A 36 4.32 -8.10 4.26
CA LEU A 36 5.71 -8.52 4.44
C LEU A 36 5.84 -9.72 5.38
N ILE A 37 5.13 -9.71 6.51
CA ILE A 37 5.12 -10.83 7.45
C ILE A 37 4.60 -12.08 6.76
N LEU A 38 3.47 -11.98 6.05
CA LEU A 38 2.86 -13.12 5.37
C LEU A 38 3.78 -13.66 4.25
N LEU A 39 4.41 -12.79 3.47
CA LEU A 39 5.39 -13.18 2.46
C LEU A 39 6.60 -13.88 3.08
N ALA A 40 7.10 -13.39 4.22
CA ALA A 40 8.19 -14.05 4.93
C ALA A 40 7.80 -15.45 5.39
N LEU A 41 6.59 -15.62 5.96
CA LEU A 41 6.07 -16.91 6.38
C LEU A 41 5.89 -17.87 5.19
N MET A 42 5.30 -17.39 4.09
CA MET A 42 5.13 -18.17 2.85
C MET A 42 6.47 -18.53 2.21
N SER A 43 7.47 -17.65 2.31
CA SER A 43 8.83 -17.93 1.84
C SER A 43 9.50 -19.01 2.67
N LEU A 44 9.40 -18.95 4.01
CA LEU A 44 9.91 -19.98 4.92
C LEU A 44 9.30 -21.35 4.61
N ASP A 45 7.98 -21.40 4.41
CA ASP A 45 7.25 -22.62 4.06
C ASP A 45 7.69 -23.21 2.71
N THR A 46 8.14 -22.36 1.79
CA THR A 46 8.68 -22.80 0.49
C THR A 46 10.02 -23.53 0.64
N TYR A 47 10.85 -23.18 1.64
CA TYR A 47 12.14 -23.82 1.90
C TYR A 47 12.08 -24.91 2.96
N SER A 48 11.11 -24.85 3.85
CA SER A 48 10.84 -25.84 4.89
C SER A 48 9.37 -26.24 4.78
N PRO A 49 9.04 -27.21 3.90
CA PRO A 49 7.70 -27.78 3.84
C PRO A 49 7.26 -28.22 5.24
N GLU A 50 5.98 -28.04 5.56
CA GLU A 50 5.39 -28.24 6.90
C GLU A 50 5.58 -27.10 7.92
N PHE A 51 6.24 -25.99 7.56
CA PHE A 51 6.38 -24.87 8.50
C PHE A 51 5.02 -24.22 8.83
N LEU A 52 4.24 -23.83 7.81
CA LEU A 52 2.91 -23.24 8.03
C LEU A 52 1.92 -24.25 8.64
N PRO A 53 1.80 -25.49 8.12
CA PRO A 53 1.07 -26.57 8.77
C PRO A 53 1.44 -26.76 10.24
N GLY A 54 2.74 -26.87 10.55
CA GLY A 54 3.23 -27.10 11.90
C GLY A 54 2.94 -25.94 12.85
N LEU A 55 3.07 -24.70 12.38
CA LEU A 55 2.75 -23.51 13.18
C LEU A 55 1.26 -23.40 13.48
N ALA A 56 0.41 -23.69 12.49
CA ALA A 56 -1.03 -23.77 12.68
C ALA A 56 -1.42 -24.89 13.65
N ASN A 57 -0.78 -26.07 13.52
CA ASN A 57 -1.06 -27.20 14.40
C ASN A 57 -0.68 -26.90 15.86
N ALA A 58 0.49 -26.30 16.07
CA ALA A 58 0.93 -25.87 17.40
C ALA A 58 -0.01 -24.83 18.02
N TYR A 59 -0.56 -23.92 17.22
CA TYR A 59 -1.54 -22.94 17.69
C TYR A 59 -2.89 -23.61 18.05
N ILE A 60 -3.43 -24.44 17.17
CA ILE A 60 -4.70 -25.14 17.37
C ILE A 60 -4.65 -26.05 18.59
N HIS A 61 -3.57 -26.84 18.75
CA HIS A 61 -3.42 -27.70 19.92
C HIS A 61 -3.37 -26.92 21.24
N ARG A 62 -2.76 -25.72 21.24
CA ARG A 62 -2.78 -24.83 22.42
C ARG A 62 -4.18 -24.29 22.74
N THR A 63 -5.01 -24.05 21.73
CA THR A 63 -6.32 -23.42 21.92
C THR A 63 -7.47 -24.41 22.11
N LEU A 64 -7.46 -25.53 21.39
CA LEU A 64 -8.57 -26.48 21.27
C LEU A 64 -8.22 -27.90 21.76
N GLY A 65 -6.96 -28.17 22.14
CA GLY A 65 -6.50 -29.50 22.56
C GLY A 65 -6.25 -30.48 21.41
N ASN A 66 -5.91 -31.72 21.73
CA ASN A 66 -5.45 -32.74 20.77
C ASN A 66 -6.57 -33.42 19.96
N GLN A 67 -7.79 -32.89 19.97
CA GLN A 67 -8.97 -33.60 19.42
C GLN A 67 -9.32 -33.24 17.97
N VAL A 68 -8.64 -32.26 17.35
CA VAL A 68 -8.95 -31.83 15.98
C VAL A 68 -7.86 -32.29 15.02
N GLN A 69 -8.19 -33.25 14.15
CA GLN A 69 -7.37 -33.57 12.97
C GLN A 69 -7.78 -32.64 11.83
N VAL A 70 -7.00 -31.59 11.59
CA VAL A 70 -7.19 -30.69 10.45
C VAL A 70 -6.29 -31.17 9.31
N ASP A 71 -6.81 -31.21 8.08
CA ASP A 71 -5.95 -31.38 6.89
C ASP A 71 -5.25 -30.04 6.60
N PHE A 72 -3.98 -29.96 6.96
CA PHE A 72 -3.19 -28.74 6.84
C PHE A 72 -2.76 -28.43 5.40
N SER A 73 -3.06 -29.29 4.43
CA SER A 73 -2.80 -29.03 3.00
C SER A 73 -3.57 -27.80 2.47
N VAL A 74 -4.70 -27.46 3.10
CA VAL A 74 -5.52 -26.29 2.75
C VAL A 74 -4.92 -24.97 3.26
N ILE A 75 -4.04 -25.01 4.27
CA ILE A 75 -3.53 -23.79 4.90
C ILE A 75 -2.61 -23.00 4.00
N GLY A 76 -1.81 -23.68 3.16
CA GLY A 76 -1.05 -23.01 2.11
C GLY A 76 -1.97 -22.25 1.14
N SER A 77 -3.10 -22.85 0.77
CA SER A 77 -4.11 -22.20 -0.08
C SER A 77 -4.78 -21.01 0.62
N LEU A 78 -5.07 -21.12 1.91
CA LEU A 78 -5.59 -20.00 2.70
C LEU A 78 -4.59 -18.85 2.80
N ALA A 79 -3.27 -19.15 2.89
CA ALA A 79 -2.23 -18.13 2.87
C ALA A 79 -2.20 -17.39 1.52
N TRP A 80 -2.34 -18.10 0.40
CA TRP A 80 -2.48 -17.49 -0.93
C TRP A 80 -3.69 -16.57 -1.02
N PHE A 81 -4.85 -17.03 -0.55
CA PHE A 81 -6.08 -16.22 -0.53
C PHE A 81 -5.94 -14.98 0.36
N LEU A 82 -5.36 -15.14 1.55
CA LEU A 82 -5.10 -14.03 2.47
C LEU A 82 -4.14 -13.02 1.85
N LEU A 83 -3.10 -13.49 1.16
CA LEU A 83 -2.13 -12.62 0.47
C LEU A 83 -2.81 -11.79 -0.62
N VAL A 84 -3.64 -12.41 -1.48
CA VAL A 84 -4.43 -11.69 -2.50
C VAL A 84 -5.27 -10.59 -1.84
N SER A 85 -6.02 -10.93 -0.80
CA SER A 85 -6.91 -9.99 -0.11
C SER A 85 -6.14 -8.79 0.47
N LEU A 86 -5.01 -9.05 1.13
CA LEU A 86 -4.18 -8.00 1.71
C LEU A 86 -3.51 -7.12 0.64
N VAL A 87 -3.05 -7.71 -0.47
CA VAL A 87 -2.44 -6.99 -1.59
C VAL A 87 -3.45 -6.07 -2.27
N ILE A 88 -4.66 -6.56 -2.56
CA ILE A 88 -5.73 -5.74 -3.15
C ILE A 88 -6.07 -4.57 -2.23
N GLN A 89 -6.26 -4.81 -0.93
CA GLN A 89 -6.54 -3.76 0.04
C GLN A 89 -5.38 -2.77 0.13
N TYR A 90 -4.13 -3.24 0.13
CA TYR A 90 -2.94 -2.38 0.15
C TYR A 90 -2.91 -1.43 -1.06
N TYR A 91 -3.16 -1.93 -2.27
CA TYR A 91 -3.19 -1.09 -3.47
C TYR A 91 -4.37 -0.12 -3.49
N GLN A 92 -5.57 -0.56 -3.09
CA GLN A 92 -6.72 0.32 -2.97
C GLN A 92 -6.43 1.50 -2.03
N ARG A 93 -5.85 1.25 -0.84
CA ARG A 93 -5.46 2.31 0.09
C ARG A 93 -4.34 3.19 -0.46
N SER A 94 -3.37 2.62 -1.16
CA SER A 94 -2.28 3.38 -1.79
C SER A 94 -2.80 4.36 -2.84
N ILE A 95 -3.66 3.89 -3.76
CA ILE A 95 -4.33 4.72 -4.77
C ILE A 95 -5.17 5.82 -4.10
N HIS A 96 -5.94 5.44 -3.08
CA HIS A 96 -6.82 6.36 -2.37
C HIS A 96 -6.04 7.50 -1.71
N VAL A 97 -4.94 7.18 -1.01
CA VAL A 97 -4.06 8.16 -0.39
C VAL A 97 -3.49 9.12 -1.43
N THR A 98 -2.95 8.61 -2.54
CA THR A 98 -2.39 9.44 -3.61
C THR A 98 -3.43 10.39 -4.23
N ARG A 99 -4.62 9.89 -4.56
CA ARG A 99 -5.71 10.72 -5.12
C ARG A 99 -6.14 11.84 -4.18
N HIS A 100 -6.21 11.54 -2.88
CA HIS A 100 -6.59 12.55 -1.90
C HIS A 100 -5.49 13.59 -1.66
N TYR A 101 -4.21 13.25 -1.82
CA TYR A 101 -3.13 14.26 -1.77
C TYR A 101 -3.28 15.29 -2.89
N PHE A 102 -3.61 14.87 -4.12
CA PHE A 102 -3.87 15.82 -5.21
C PHE A 102 -5.09 16.69 -4.93
N TYR A 103 -6.16 16.09 -4.42
CA TYR A 103 -7.35 16.83 -4.02
C TYR A 103 -7.07 17.84 -2.90
N LEU A 104 -6.24 17.47 -1.91
CA LEU A 104 -5.84 18.37 -0.83
C LEU A 104 -5.05 19.56 -1.36
N ALA A 105 -4.13 19.34 -2.31
CA ALA A 105 -3.39 20.42 -2.96
C ALA A 105 -4.30 21.41 -3.69
N GLU A 106 -5.37 20.93 -4.32
CA GLU A 106 -6.37 21.78 -4.96
C GLU A 106 -7.18 22.61 -3.93
N ILE A 107 -7.58 22.01 -2.80
CA ILE A 107 -8.22 22.76 -1.70
C ILE A 107 -7.29 23.85 -1.17
N GLU A 108 -6.00 23.54 -0.99
CA GLU A 108 -5.00 24.51 -0.53
C GLU A 108 -4.86 25.67 -1.51
N ARG A 109 -4.85 25.39 -2.82
CA ARG A 109 -4.83 26.40 -3.88
C ARG A 109 -6.04 27.32 -3.80
N MET A 110 -7.25 26.74 -3.78
CA MET A 110 -8.51 27.48 -3.67
C MET A 110 -8.54 28.37 -2.41
N LEU A 111 -8.04 27.86 -1.30
CA LEU A 111 -8.04 28.58 -0.03
C LEU A 111 -7.03 29.73 -0.02
N CYS A 112 -5.86 29.57 -0.65
CA CYS A 112 -4.90 30.66 -0.81
C CYS A 112 -5.44 31.77 -1.72
N GLU A 113 -6.18 31.42 -2.77
CA GLU A 113 -6.87 32.39 -3.65
C GLU A 113 -7.93 33.19 -2.87
N GLN A 114 -8.75 32.52 -2.04
CA GLN A 114 -9.79 33.20 -1.25
C GLN A 114 -9.22 34.10 -0.15
N MET A 115 -8.05 33.77 0.41
CA MET A 115 -7.42 34.54 1.49
C MET A 115 -6.38 35.56 1.00
N GLY A 116 -6.10 35.63 -0.30
CA GLY A 116 -5.17 36.59 -0.89
C GLY A 116 -3.71 36.38 -0.49
N GLY A 117 -3.32 35.15 -0.14
CA GLY A 117 -1.94 34.86 0.28
C GLY A 117 -1.65 33.38 0.59
N PRO A 118 -0.35 33.02 0.67
CA PRO A 118 0.12 31.63 0.86
C PRO A 118 0.06 31.20 2.34
N PHE A 119 -1.13 31.18 2.93
CA PHE A 119 -1.29 30.87 4.36
C PHE A 119 -1.21 29.37 4.69
N ILE A 120 -1.86 28.51 3.88
CA ILE A 120 -1.90 27.04 4.10
C ILE A 120 -0.87 26.30 3.25
N THR A 121 -0.18 26.97 2.34
CA THR A 121 0.96 26.37 1.63
C THR A 121 2.11 25.99 2.56
N ARG A 122 2.08 26.39 3.85
CA ARG A 122 3.10 26.06 4.84
C ARG A 122 3.27 24.54 5.02
N GLU A 123 2.19 23.77 4.97
CA GLU A 123 2.23 22.31 5.19
C GLU A 123 2.60 21.54 3.90
N GLY A 124 2.08 21.97 2.75
CA GLY A 124 2.42 21.40 1.45
C GLY A 124 3.83 21.75 0.96
N LEU A 125 4.27 23.01 1.07
CA LEU A 125 5.61 23.44 0.61
C LEU A 125 6.73 23.04 1.57
N SER A 126 6.46 22.97 2.88
CA SER A 126 7.46 22.45 3.83
C SER A 126 7.79 20.99 3.57
N TYR A 127 6.86 20.23 2.99
CA TYR A 127 7.11 18.85 2.58
C TYR A 127 8.26 18.74 1.57
N TYR A 128 8.40 19.70 0.65
CA TYR A 128 9.44 19.70 -0.38
C TYR A 128 10.76 20.33 0.09
N SER A 129 10.81 20.90 1.29
CA SER A 129 11.99 21.61 1.77
C SER A 129 12.98 20.71 2.51
N GLN A 130 14.23 21.18 2.62
CA GLN A 130 15.26 20.45 3.33
C GLN A 130 15.09 20.57 4.86
N ARG A 131 14.56 21.70 5.34
CA ARG A 131 14.54 22.08 6.76
C ARG A 131 13.15 22.06 7.41
N GLY A 132 12.09 21.74 6.66
CA GLY A 132 10.71 21.80 7.14
C GLY A 132 10.11 23.20 7.22
N THR A 133 10.82 24.22 6.73
CA THR A 133 10.28 25.56 6.50
C THR A 133 9.92 25.74 5.03
N PRO A 134 8.88 26.51 4.66
CA PRO A 134 8.58 26.79 3.26
C PRO A 134 9.73 27.60 2.66
N GLU A 135 10.40 27.07 1.65
CA GLU A 135 11.38 27.80 0.86
C GLU A 135 10.66 28.29 -0.40
N VAL A 136 10.27 29.57 -0.42
CA VAL A 136 9.65 30.18 -1.61
C VAL A 136 10.71 30.29 -2.69
N THR A 137 10.71 29.33 -3.62
CA THR A 137 11.49 29.39 -4.86
C THR A 137 10.49 29.36 -6.00
N GLU A 138 10.69 30.15 -7.07
CA GLU A 138 9.77 30.24 -8.22
C GLU A 138 9.49 28.88 -8.89
N GLU A 139 10.37 27.90 -8.67
CA GLU A 139 10.16 26.50 -9.03
C GLU A 139 10.07 25.63 -7.76
N THR A 140 9.04 24.79 -7.68
CA THR A 140 8.88 23.73 -6.67
C THR A 140 9.89 22.61 -6.91
N VAL A 141 11.18 22.91 -6.70
CA VAL A 141 12.24 21.92 -6.74
C VAL A 141 12.18 21.08 -5.46
N ASP A 142 12.03 19.76 -5.61
CA ASP A 142 12.05 18.82 -4.50
C ASP A 142 13.45 18.76 -3.84
N ARG A 143 13.58 19.40 -2.67
CA ARG A 143 14.81 19.46 -1.85
C ARG A 143 14.74 18.56 -0.63
N ARG A 144 13.79 17.62 -0.58
CA ARG A 144 13.67 16.67 0.52
C ARG A 144 15.00 15.94 0.75
N PRO A 145 15.36 15.66 2.01
CA PRO A 145 16.51 14.80 2.31
C PRO A 145 16.43 13.49 1.51
N LEU A 146 17.57 12.97 1.09
CA LEU A 146 17.65 11.76 0.26
C LEU A 146 16.82 10.61 0.84
N PHE A 147 16.88 10.43 2.17
CA PHE A 147 16.08 9.45 2.89
C PHE A 147 14.58 9.56 2.55
N MET A 148 13.99 10.76 2.66
CA MET A 148 12.57 10.99 2.36
C MET A 148 12.25 10.77 0.88
N ARG A 149 13.17 11.13 -0.02
CA ARG A 149 13.01 10.92 -1.47
C ARG A 149 12.99 9.43 -1.85
N MET A 150 13.73 8.59 -1.12
CA MET A 150 13.80 7.14 -1.37
C MET A 150 12.54 6.39 -0.94
N VAL A 151 11.72 6.98 -0.07
CA VAL A 151 10.48 6.35 0.42
C VAL A 151 9.48 6.10 -0.71
N ALA A 152 9.30 7.06 -1.62
CA ALA A 152 8.33 6.91 -2.71
C ALA A 152 8.72 5.79 -3.70
N PRO A 153 9.95 5.75 -4.26
CA PRO A 153 10.38 4.64 -5.12
C PRO A 153 10.31 3.27 -4.42
N LEU A 154 10.55 3.21 -3.11
CA LEU A 154 10.49 1.98 -2.34
C LEU A 154 9.08 1.36 -2.39
N TYR A 155 8.05 2.15 -2.09
CA TYR A 155 6.66 1.66 -2.08
C TYR A 155 6.07 1.52 -3.49
N THR A 156 6.52 2.36 -4.43
CA THR A 156 5.95 2.40 -5.78
C THR A 156 6.55 1.35 -6.71
N TYR A 157 7.85 1.08 -6.63
CA TYR A 157 8.54 0.22 -7.59
C TYR A 157 9.19 -0.99 -6.93
N PHE A 158 9.97 -0.78 -5.86
CA PHE A 158 10.72 -1.86 -5.24
C PHE A 158 9.80 -2.92 -4.63
N PHE A 159 8.79 -2.51 -3.87
CA PHE A 159 7.85 -3.44 -3.24
C PHE A 159 7.04 -4.25 -4.27
N PRO A 160 6.38 -3.64 -5.29
CA PRO A 160 5.73 -4.39 -6.37
C PRO A 160 6.64 -5.37 -7.09
N PHE A 161 7.87 -4.97 -7.41
CA PHE A 161 8.84 -5.84 -8.05
C PHE A 161 9.19 -7.04 -7.16
N MET A 162 9.51 -6.79 -5.89
CA MET A 162 9.80 -7.84 -4.91
C MET A 162 8.62 -8.80 -4.72
N LEU A 163 7.39 -8.28 -4.67
CA LEU A 163 6.18 -9.10 -4.56
C LEU A 163 6.03 -10.03 -5.77
N ILE A 164 6.16 -9.51 -7.00
CA ILE A 164 6.12 -10.33 -8.21
C ILE A 164 7.20 -11.40 -8.16
N LEU A 165 8.44 -11.01 -7.84
CA LEU A 165 9.57 -11.93 -7.78
C LEU A 165 9.30 -13.10 -6.82
N LEU A 166 8.87 -12.82 -5.60
CA LEU A 166 8.59 -13.85 -4.59
C LEU A 166 7.41 -14.74 -4.99
N VAL A 167 6.33 -14.16 -5.52
CA VAL A 167 5.17 -14.91 -6.01
C VAL A 167 5.55 -15.83 -7.15
N VAL A 168 6.33 -15.36 -8.13
CA VAL A 168 6.80 -16.16 -9.27
C VAL A 168 7.70 -17.30 -8.79
N VAL A 169 8.66 -17.02 -7.91
CA VAL A 169 9.54 -18.07 -7.35
C VAL A 169 8.73 -19.14 -6.63
N LYS A 170 7.74 -18.74 -5.80
CA LYS A 170 6.87 -19.68 -5.09
C LYS A 170 6.01 -20.49 -6.04
N LEU A 171 5.40 -19.85 -7.04
CA LEU A 171 4.62 -20.55 -8.06
C LEU A 171 5.47 -21.58 -8.80
N ILE A 172 6.69 -21.24 -9.24
CA ILE A 172 7.58 -22.20 -9.94
C ILE A 172 7.92 -23.40 -9.04
N ARG A 173 8.09 -23.20 -7.73
CA ARG A 173 8.37 -24.28 -6.78
C ARG A 173 7.16 -25.18 -6.52
N GLU A 174 5.96 -24.61 -6.45
CA GLU A 174 4.71 -25.35 -6.19
C GLU A 174 4.16 -26.02 -7.46
N SER A 175 4.27 -25.37 -8.62
CA SER A 175 3.70 -25.81 -9.90
C SER A 175 4.43 -26.97 -10.60
N LEU A 176 5.37 -27.63 -9.92
CA LEU A 176 6.04 -28.80 -10.47
C LEU A 176 5.13 -30.04 -10.50
N ASN A 177 4.06 -30.08 -9.69
CA ASN A 177 3.07 -31.17 -9.70
C ASN A 177 1.66 -30.55 -9.65
N PHE A 178 0.84 -30.73 -10.71
CA PHE A 178 -0.52 -30.20 -10.82
C PHE A 178 -1.59 -31.26 -10.47
N ASP A 179 -1.35 -32.02 -9.42
CA ASP A 179 -2.16 -33.21 -9.11
C ASP A 179 -3.36 -32.89 -8.21
N LYS A 180 -3.33 -31.77 -7.48
CA LYS A 180 -4.39 -31.41 -6.52
C LYS A 180 -5.12 -30.14 -6.94
N ALA A 181 -6.40 -30.05 -6.56
CA ALA A 181 -7.22 -28.85 -6.78
C ALA A 181 -6.64 -27.60 -6.08
N THR A 182 -5.92 -27.80 -4.96
CA THR A 182 -5.20 -26.74 -4.23
C THR A 182 -4.11 -26.08 -5.08
N ASP A 183 -3.46 -26.85 -5.96
CA ASP A 183 -2.34 -26.34 -6.76
C ASP A 183 -2.86 -25.40 -7.86
N TRP A 184 -3.99 -25.76 -8.48
CA TRP A 184 -4.72 -24.89 -9.41
C TRP A 184 -5.25 -23.63 -8.72
N PHE A 185 -5.79 -23.76 -7.51
CA PHE A 185 -6.24 -22.63 -6.73
C PHE A 185 -5.08 -21.65 -6.44
N ASN A 186 -3.95 -22.16 -5.98
CA ASN A 186 -2.74 -21.37 -5.71
C ASN A 186 -2.23 -20.66 -6.97
N LEU A 187 -2.23 -21.35 -8.12
CA LEU A 187 -1.86 -20.77 -9.41
C LEU A 187 -2.76 -19.58 -9.75
N ILE A 188 -4.08 -19.74 -9.65
CA ILE A 188 -5.04 -18.66 -9.92
C ILE A 188 -4.78 -17.48 -8.98
N MET A 189 -4.61 -17.72 -7.68
CA MET A 189 -4.33 -16.67 -6.70
C MET A 189 -3.02 -15.93 -7.01
N GLY A 190 -1.96 -16.66 -7.37
CA GLY A 190 -0.68 -16.06 -7.76
C GLY A 190 -0.79 -15.22 -9.03
N VAL A 191 -1.51 -15.68 -10.05
CA VAL A 191 -1.79 -14.91 -11.27
C VAL A 191 -2.59 -13.64 -10.96
N VAL A 192 -3.60 -13.73 -10.09
CA VAL A 192 -4.38 -12.56 -9.64
C VAL A 192 -3.48 -11.54 -8.94
N ILE A 193 -2.56 -11.97 -8.06
CA ILE A 193 -1.61 -11.06 -7.41
C ILE A 193 -0.76 -10.34 -8.46
N ILE A 194 -0.15 -11.08 -9.39
CA ILE A 194 0.69 -10.51 -10.44
C ILE A 194 -0.11 -9.50 -11.27
N LEU A 195 -1.32 -9.85 -11.70
CA LEU A 195 -2.20 -8.98 -12.48
C LEU A 195 -2.51 -7.68 -11.73
N TYR A 196 -2.95 -7.76 -10.47
CA TYR A 196 -3.27 -6.58 -9.67
C TYR A 196 -2.03 -5.72 -9.41
N THR A 197 -0.87 -6.32 -9.21
CA THR A 197 0.39 -5.59 -9.08
C THR A 197 0.76 -4.84 -10.35
N LEU A 198 0.61 -5.47 -11.52
CA LEU A 198 0.85 -4.82 -12.81
C LEU A 198 -0.13 -3.67 -13.07
N LEU A 199 -1.42 -3.85 -12.75
CA LEU A 199 -2.43 -2.80 -12.85
C LEU A 199 -2.10 -1.61 -11.93
N TYR A 200 -1.64 -1.87 -10.71
CA TYR A 200 -1.19 -0.83 -9.79
C TYR A 200 0.01 -0.06 -10.35
N VAL A 201 1.06 -0.74 -10.79
CA VAL A 201 2.26 -0.10 -11.36
C VAL A 201 1.92 0.69 -12.62
N HIS A 202 1.05 0.14 -13.47
CA HIS A 202 0.54 0.83 -14.65
C HIS A 202 -0.18 2.14 -14.27
N TRP A 203 -1.10 2.08 -13.30
CA TRP A 203 -1.79 3.27 -12.79
C TRP A 203 -0.82 4.32 -12.26
N VAL A 204 0.23 3.94 -11.53
CA VAL A 204 1.21 4.91 -11.03
C VAL A 204 2.00 5.56 -12.17
N ILE A 205 2.49 4.79 -13.13
CA ILE A 205 3.30 5.31 -14.26
C ILE A 205 2.47 6.23 -15.17
N TRP A 206 1.21 5.88 -15.43
CA TRP A 206 0.33 6.65 -16.31
C TRP A 206 -0.33 7.83 -15.60
N GLY A 207 -0.71 7.67 -14.33
CA GLY A 207 -1.28 8.75 -13.51
C GLY A 207 -0.31 9.93 -13.38
N GLN A 208 0.98 9.67 -13.13
CA GLN A 208 1.99 10.72 -13.03
C GLN A 208 2.20 11.52 -14.32
N LYS A 209 1.92 10.94 -15.50
CA LYS A 209 2.06 11.62 -16.79
C LYS A 209 0.88 12.51 -17.16
N ALA A 210 -0.31 12.19 -16.66
CA ALA A 210 -1.52 12.96 -16.96
C ALA A 210 -1.59 14.28 -16.17
N GLU A 211 -0.90 14.36 -15.02
CA GLU A 211 -0.95 15.50 -14.09
C GLU A 211 0.24 16.47 -14.25
N GLN A 212 1.19 16.18 -15.14
CA GLN A 212 2.26 17.11 -15.55
C GLN A 212 1.90 17.95 -16.81
N LYS A 213 0.66 17.83 -17.30
CA LYS A 213 0.09 18.65 -18.38
C LYS A 213 -0.94 19.60 -17.81
#